data_AF-A0A815JTP5-F1
#
_entry.id   AF-A0A815JTP5-F1
#
_cell.length_a   1.000
_cell.length_b   1.000
_cell.length_c   1.000
_cell.angle_alpha   90.00
_cell.angle_beta   90.00
_cell.angle_gamma   90.00
#
_symmetry.space_group_name_H-M   'P 1'
#
loop_
_entity.id
_entity.type
_entity.pdbx_description
1 polymer ?
#
loop_
_entity_poly.entity_id
_entity_poly.type
_entity_poly.pdbx_seq_one_letter_code
_entity_poly.pdbx_strand_id
1 'polypeptide(L)'
;MQEQYHKHANQLEEIAVSIIDMSYEYDKFFTLSLLEHEVDTFNHMTLLKFAETVQCKSFLASRCVQRYLQKIWYGNIDYTRKYIDLRIIACTLSIPLIPIFFWTLRYVEKNNHVNIKICPKSELHNSSKPENHPKHRLWCNKIISFYRAPIVRFYHYAIFFILFLILFSPIMLVNYFPLNIYGESRSGHAGLPMPTFEITLHVCIWGLICEEIRQV
;
A
#
# COMPACT_ATOMS: atom_id res chain seq x y z
N MET A 1 39.89 1.29 15.70
CA MET A 1 39.70 0.79 14.31
C MET A 1 38.23 0.77 13.91
N GLN A 2 37.33 0.10 14.63
CA GLN A 2 35.89 0.09 14.30
C GLN A 2 35.25 1.47 14.16
N GLU A 3 35.59 2.42 15.05
CA GLU A 3 35.08 3.79 14.99
C GLU A 3 35.50 4.54 13.71
N GLN A 4 36.70 4.27 13.18
CA GLN A 4 37.15 4.86 11.93
C GLN A 4 36.38 4.30 10.73
N TYR A 5 36.09 2.99 10.71
CA TYR A 5 35.26 2.39 9.68
C TYR A 5 33.83 2.94 9.69
N HIS A 6 33.22 3.11 10.87
CA HIS A 6 31.91 3.74 10.97
C HIS A 6 31.92 5.19 10.48
N LYS A 7 32.96 5.95 10.81
CA LYS A 7 33.11 7.34 10.33
C LYS A 7 33.21 7.40 8.81
N HIS A 8 34.02 6.52 8.20
CA HIS A 8 34.12 6.42 6.75
C HIS A 8 32.82 5.97 6.08
N ALA A 9 32.12 5.00 6.67
CA ALA A 9 30.82 4.56 6.18
C ALA A 9 29.79 5.69 6.17
N ASN A 10 29.71 6.48 7.24
CA ASN A 10 28.81 7.62 7.34
C ASN A 10 29.16 8.73 6.32
N GLN A 11 30.44 8.98 6.08
CA GLN A 11 30.88 9.93 5.04
C GLN A 11 30.46 9.47 3.65
N LEU A 12 30.58 8.18 3.34
CA LEU A 12 30.12 7.62 2.07
C LEU A 12 28.59 7.73 1.94
N GLU A 13 27.85 7.49 3.02
CA GLU A 13 26.40 7.67 3.03
C GLU A 13 26.00 9.13 2.76
N GLU A 14 26.66 10.09 3.39
CA GLU A 14 26.41 11.53 3.19
C GLU A 14 26.68 11.96 1.74
N ILE A 15 27.78 11.49 1.15
CA ILE A 15 28.10 11.72 -0.25
C ILE A 15 27.02 11.10 -1.16
N ALA A 16 26.58 9.88 -0.87
CA ALA A 16 25.53 9.22 -1.65
C ALA A 16 24.20 9.98 -1.58
N VAL A 17 23.82 10.50 -0.40
CA VAL A 17 22.65 11.37 -0.20
C VAL A 17 22.76 12.64 -1.04
N SER A 18 23.93 13.28 -1.05
CA SER A 18 24.14 14.48 -1.86
C SER A 18 24.00 14.18 -3.36
N ILE A 19 24.60 13.09 -3.84
CA ILE A 19 24.54 12.71 -5.27
C ILE A 19 23.11 12.40 -5.70
N ILE A 20 22.35 11.63 -4.91
CA ILE A 20 20.98 11.28 -5.27
C ILE A 20 20.07 12.50 -5.23
N ASP A 21 20.25 13.42 -4.28
CA ASP A 21 19.47 14.65 -4.19
C ASP A 21 19.77 15.57 -5.39
N MET A 22 21.04 15.75 -5.75
CA MET A 22 21.44 16.51 -6.95
C MET A 22 20.89 15.89 -8.24
N SER A 23 20.97 14.56 -8.38
CA SER A 23 20.43 13.83 -9.53
C SER A 23 18.91 13.99 -9.61
N TYR A 24 18.24 13.96 -8.46
CA TYR A 24 16.81 14.12 -8.36
C TYR A 24 16.33 15.54 -8.70
N GLU A 25 17.12 16.56 -8.37
CA GLU A 25 16.86 17.95 -8.79
C GLU A 25 17.04 18.13 -10.30
N TYR A 26 18.04 17.45 -10.89
CA TYR A 26 18.30 17.49 -12.33
C TYR A 26 17.19 16.79 -13.14
N ASP A 27 16.91 15.52 -12.85
CA ASP A 27 15.84 14.75 -13.48
C ASP A 27 15.17 13.78 -12.49
N LYS A 28 13.95 14.15 -12.08
CA LYS A 28 13.13 13.38 -11.15
C LYS A 28 12.76 12.01 -11.72
N PHE A 29 12.41 11.91 -13.00
CA PHE A 29 11.89 10.68 -13.59
C PHE A 29 13.01 9.68 -13.84
N PHE A 30 14.13 10.16 -14.39
CA PHE A 30 15.32 9.33 -14.58
C PHE A 30 15.83 8.78 -13.24
N THR A 31 15.97 9.64 -12.23
CA THR A 31 16.47 9.23 -10.92
C THR A 31 15.55 8.18 -10.30
N LEU A 32 14.23 8.38 -10.30
CA LEU A 32 13.30 7.37 -9.78
C LEU A 32 13.34 6.03 -10.55
N SER A 33 13.63 6.07 -11.85
CA SER A 33 13.78 4.86 -12.66
C SER A 33 15.08 4.13 -12.34
N LEU A 34 16.16 4.87 -12.03
CA LEU A 34 17.42 4.32 -11.56
C LEU A 34 17.26 3.58 -10.22
N LEU A 35 16.41 4.08 -9.31
CA LEU A 35 16.11 3.42 -8.03
C LEU A 35 15.34 2.11 -8.22
N GLU A 36 14.50 2.03 -9.25
CA GLU A 36 13.70 0.84 -9.59
C GLU A 36 14.52 -0.23 -10.30
N HIS A 37 15.63 0.16 -10.93
CA HIS A 37 16.46 -0.74 -11.71
C HIS A 37 17.30 -1.66 -10.81
N GLU A 38 17.40 -2.93 -11.21
CA GLU A 38 18.28 -3.91 -10.58
C GLU A 38 19.70 -3.70 -11.10
N VAL A 39 20.68 -3.73 -10.19
CA VAL A 39 22.09 -3.53 -10.55
C VAL A 39 22.76 -4.89 -10.73
N ASP A 40 23.19 -5.20 -11.96
CA ASP A 40 23.78 -6.50 -12.31
C ASP A 40 25.10 -6.79 -11.55
N THR A 41 25.85 -5.75 -11.18
CA THR A 41 27.11 -5.90 -10.45
C THR A 41 26.92 -6.30 -8.98
N PHE A 42 25.71 -6.17 -8.44
CA PHE A 42 25.39 -6.43 -7.03
C PHE A 42 24.21 -7.40 -6.89
N ASN A 43 24.38 -8.63 -7.38
CA ASN A 43 23.43 -9.74 -7.17
C ASN A 43 21.99 -9.41 -7.66
N HIS A 44 21.87 -8.62 -8.73
CA HIS A 44 20.58 -8.14 -9.26
C HIS A 44 19.67 -7.51 -8.19
N MET A 45 20.24 -6.86 -7.18
CA MET A 45 19.46 -6.14 -6.17
C MET A 45 19.18 -4.71 -6.65
N THR A 46 17.99 -4.21 -6.35
CA THR A 46 17.69 -2.78 -6.52
C THR A 46 18.49 -1.95 -5.51
N LEU A 47 18.76 -0.69 -5.85
CA LEU A 47 19.47 0.25 -4.97
C LEU A 47 18.79 0.36 -3.60
N LEU A 48 17.45 0.28 -3.57
CA LEU A 48 16.68 0.36 -2.34
C LEU A 48 16.88 -0.87 -1.44
N LYS A 49 16.86 -2.08 -2.02
CA LYS A 49 17.09 -3.33 -1.29
C LYS A 49 18.52 -3.42 -0.76
N PHE A 50 19.49 -2.89 -1.51
CA PHE A 50 20.86 -2.77 -1.05
C PHE A 50 20.98 -1.80 0.14
N ALA A 51 20.40 -0.61 0.04
CA ALA A 51 20.40 0.37 1.13
C ALA A 51 19.71 -0.14 2.41
N GLU A 52 18.65 -0.94 2.25
CA GLU A 52 17.98 -1.63 3.37
C GLU A 52 18.89 -2.67 4.03
N THR A 53 19.57 -3.50 3.23
CA THR A 53 20.50 -4.53 3.73
C THR A 53 21.66 -3.93 4.53
N VAL A 54 22.14 -2.75 4.11
CA VAL A 54 23.23 -2.01 4.78
C VAL A 54 22.70 -1.06 5.89
N GLN A 55 21.38 -0.95 6.05
CA GLN A 55 20.71 -0.08 7.03
C GLN A 55 21.11 1.42 6.91
N CYS A 56 21.28 1.92 5.69
CA CYS A 56 21.59 3.34 5.43
C CYS A 56 20.35 4.23 5.64
N LYS A 57 20.07 4.56 6.91
CA LYS A 57 18.85 5.30 7.30
C LYS A 57 18.79 6.72 6.72
N SER A 58 19.92 7.41 6.63
CA SER A 58 19.99 8.78 6.09
C SER A 58 19.71 8.77 4.59
N PHE A 59 20.25 7.77 3.89
CA PHE A 59 19.94 7.54 2.49
C PHE A 59 18.46 7.23 2.25
N LEU A 60 17.86 6.34 3.05
CA LEU A 60 16.44 6.02 2.95
C LEU A 60 15.54 7.21 3.29
N ALA A 61 15.99 8.10 4.17
CA ALA A 61 15.30 9.34 4.54
C ALA A 61 15.42 10.46 3.47
N SER A 62 16.25 10.29 2.43
CA SER A 62 16.36 11.25 1.33
C SER A 62 15.00 11.51 0.68
N ARG A 63 14.80 12.75 0.23
CA ARG A 63 13.58 13.19 -0.46
C ARG A 63 13.27 12.35 -1.71
N CYS A 64 14.30 11.90 -2.43
CA CYS A 64 14.14 11.07 -3.62
C CYS A 64 13.51 9.71 -3.26
N VAL A 65 14.12 9.02 -2.29
CA VAL A 65 13.67 7.69 -1.83
C VAL A 65 12.28 7.76 -1.21
N GLN A 66 12.01 8.77 -0.38
CA GLN A 66 10.69 8.96 0.21
C GLN A 66 9.60 9.17 -0.84
N ARG A 67 9.88 9.93 -1.91
CA ARG A 67 8.94 10.08 -3.03
C ARG A 67 8.77 8.80 -3.84
N TYR A 68 9.83 8.02 -4.00
CA TYR A 68 9.76 6.69 -4.61
C TYR A 68 8.89 5.73 -3.80
N LEU A 69 9.11 5.65 -2.49
CA LEU A 69 8.30 4.86 -1.55
C LEU A 69 6.84 5.31 -1.55
N GLN A 70 6.59 6.63 -1.57
CA GLN A 70 5.23 7.16 -1.69
C GLN A 70 4.57 6.73 -3.00
N LYS A 71 5.30 6.74 -4.12
CA LYS A 71 4.81 6.25 -5.41
C LYS A 71 4.46 4.75 -5.34
N ILE A 72 5.29 3.93 -4.70
CA ILE A 72 4.97 2.51 -4.46
C ILE A 72 3.72 2.37 -3.57
N TRP A 73 3.63 3.19 -2.53
CA TRP A 73 2.55 3.16 -1.55
C TRP A 73 1.16 3.49 -2.13
N TYR A 74 1.08 4.52 -2.96
CA TYR A 74 -0.15 4.90 -3.66
C TYR A 74 -0.37 4.07 -4.95
N GLY A 75 0.65 3.38 -5.43
CA GLY A 75 0.61 2.58 -6.66
C GLY A 75 0.27 3.45 -7.87
N ASN A 76 -0.86 3.17 -8.51
CA ASN A 76 -1.32 3.91 -9.69
C ASN A 76 -2.37 5.01 -9.37
N ILE A 77 -2.54 5.34 -8.10
CA ILE A 77 -3.47 6.36 -7.62
C ILE A 77 -2.77 7.73 -7.64
N ASP A 78 -3.45 8.75 -8.18
CA ASP A 78 -2.96 10.12 -8.12
C ASP A 78 -3.11 10.71 -6.70
N TYR A 79 -1.99 10.93 -6.03
CA TYR A 79 -1.93 11.46 -4.66
C TYR A 79 -1.73 12.98 -4.60
N THR A 80 -1.71 13.68 -5.74
CA THR A 80 -1.47 15.13 -5.79
C THR A 80 -2.67 15.96 -5.33
N ARG A 81 -3.86 15.35 -5.23
CA ARG A 81 -5.12 16.04 -4.92
C ARG A 81 -5.38 16.11 -3.42
N LYS A 82 -5.90 17.26 -2.95
CA LYS A 82 -6.38 17.42 -1.58
C LYS A 82 -7.51 16.43 -1.26
N TYR A 83 -7.53 15.93 -0.02
CA TYR A 83 -8.52 14.98 0.49
C TYR A 83 -8.54 13.62 -0.23
N ILE A 84 -7.41 13.22 -0.84
CA ILE A 84 -7.30 11.92 -1.50
C ILE A 84 -7.50 10.76 -0.51
N ASP A 85 -6.90 10.86 0.68
CA ASP A 85 -6.99 9.82 1.70
C ASP A 85 -8.45 9.63 2.17
N LEU A 86 -9.19 10.72 2.40
CA LEU A 86 -10.63 10.68 2.71
C LEU A 86 -11.45 10.05 1.58
N ARG A 87 -11.09 10.31 0.32
CA ARG A 87 -11.76 9.68 -0.83
C ARG A 87 -11.47 8.20 -0.91
N ILE A 88 -10.24 7.77 -0.64
CA ILE A 88 -9.86 6.35 -0.59
C ILE A 88 -10.62 5.63 0.53
N ILE A 89 -10.68 6.24 1.72
CA ILE A 89 -11.46 5.72 2.86
C ILE A 89 -12.94 5.58 2.49
N ALA A 90 -13.53 6.61 1.87
CA ALA A 90 -14.93 6.58 1.43
C ALA A 90 -15.20 5.49 0.37
N CYS A 91 -14.30 5.30 -0.60
CA CYS A 91 -14.36 4.21 -1.58
C CYS A 91 -14.27 2.84 -0.91
N THR A 92 -13.42 2.69 0.11
CA THR A 92 -13.19 1.42 0.80
C THR A 92 -14.40 1.02 1.65
N LEU A 93 -15.06 2.00 2.28
CA LEU A 93 -16.26 1.76 3.10
C LEU A 93 -17.50 1.43 2.25
N SER A 94 -17.62 2.00 1.05
CA SER A 94 -18.84 1.90 0.23
C SER A 94 -18.66 0.98 -0.99
N ILE A 95 -18.71 -0.34 -0.76
CA ILE A 95 -18.64 -1.37 -1.82
C ILE A 95 -19.67 -1.18 -2.98
N PRO A 96 -20.91 -0.69 -2.77
CA PRO A 96 -21.84 -0.48 -3.89
C PRO A 96 -21.66 0.87 -4.64
N LEU A 97 -20.93 1.85 -4.10
CA LEU A 97 -20.74 3.19 -4.69
C LEU A 97 -19.38 3.38 -5.38
N ILE A 98 -18.59 2.30 -5.47
CA ILE A 98 -17.27 2.27 -6.12
C ILE A 98 -17.27 2.94 -7.50
N PRO A 99 -18.19 2.66 -8.46
CA PRO A 99 -18.09 3.27 -9.79
C PRO A 99 -18.30 4.79 -9.79
N ILE A 100 -19.09 5.33 -8.86
CA ILE A 100 -19.39 6.77 -8.75
C ILE A 100 -18.22 7.50 -8.07
N PHE A 101 -17.69 6.92 -7.00
CA PHE A 101 -16.57 7.50 -6.26
C PHE A 101 -15.22 7.29 -6.98
N PHE A 102 -15.07 6.20 -7.73
CA PHE A 102 -13.93 5.96 -8.61
C PHE A 102 -13.90 6.94 -9.78
N TRP A 103 -15.06 7.40 -10.29
CA TRP A 103 -15.08 8.47 -11.29
C TRP A 103 -14.47 9.78 -10.77
N THR A 104 -14.54 10.05 -9.46
CA THR A 104 -13.87 11.22 -8.84
C THR A 104 -12.37 11.02 -8.59
N LEU A 105 -11.91 9.76 -8.55
CA LEU A 105 -10.50 9.39 -8.48
C LEU A 105 -9.95 9.29 -9.90
N ARG A 106 -9.31 10.35 -10.39
CA ARG A 106 -8.55 10.24 -11.65
C ARG A 106 -7.38 9.28 -11.41
N TYR A 107 -7.46 8.14 -12.07
CA TYR A 107 -6.32 7.25 -12.22
C TYR A 107 -5.29 7.96 -13.10
N VAL A 108 -4.04 8.05 -12.64
CA VAL A 108 -2.95 8.47 -13.51
C VAL A 108 -2.73 7.36 -14.52
N GLU A 109 -3.15 7.59 -15.76
CA GLU A 109 -2.73 6.77 -16.89
C GLU A 109 -1.21 6.83 -16.90
N LYS A 110 -0.54 5.69 -16.68
CA LYS A 110 0.92 5.57 -16.76
C LYS A 110 1.27 5.71 -18.24
N ASN A 111 1.20 6.93 -18.77
CA ASN A 111 1.67 7.27 -20.10
C ASN A 111 3.10 6.79 -20.16
N ASN A 112 3.33 5.76 -20.98
CA ASN A 112 4.63 5.26 -21.42
C ASN A 112 5.76 5.63 -20.48
N HIS A 113 6.13 4.72 -19.58
CA HIS A 113 7.51 4.64 -19.09
C HIS A 113 8.39 5.01 -20.27
N VAL A 114 9.06 6.15 -20.15
CA VAL A 114 9.95 6.67 -21.19
C VAL A 114 10.86 5.51 -21.50
N ASN A 115 10.76 4.98 -22.72
CA ASN A 115 11.79 4.14 -23.30
C ASN A 115 13.03 5.03 -23.37
N ILE A 116 13.73 5.22 -22.27
CA ILE A 116 15.13 5.62 -22.30
C ILE A 116 15.83 4.35 -22.78
N LYS A 117 15.75 4.16 -24.11
CA LYS A 117 16.68 3.34 -24.86
C LYS A 117 18.06 3.92 -24.57
N ILE A 118 18.74 3.37 -23.58
CA ILE A 118 20.20 3.42 -23.53
C ILE A 118 20.67 2.41 -24.59
N CYS A 119 20.52 2.79 -25.87
CA CYS A 119 21.31 2.34 -27.02
C CYS A 119 20.80 2.99 -28.32
N PRO A 120 21.70 3.33 -29.26
CA PRO A 120 21.34 3.94 -30.53
C PRO A 120 20.53 2.97 -31.42
N LYS A 121 19.75 3.58 -32.31
CA LYS A 121 18.67 3.02 -33.12
C LYS A 121 19.16 2.13 -34.27
N SER A 122 18.56 0.95 -34.45
CA SER A 122 18.46 0.27 -35.75
C SER A 122 17.17 -0.56 -35.86
N GLU A 123 16.44 -0.31 -36.95
CA GLU A 123 15.48 -1.15 -37.72
C GLU A 123 14.18 -1.62 -37.02
N LEU A 124 12.98 -1.11 -37.35
CA LEU A 124 12.15 -1.17 -38.57
C LEU A 124 11.08 -2.28 -38.50
N HIS A 125 9.85 -1.85 -38.23
CA HIS A 125 8.55 -2.37 -38.70
C HIS A 125 8.11 -3.79 -38.28
N ASN A 126 7.04 -3.87 -37.48
CA ASN A 126 5.76 -4.46 -37.90
C ASN A 126 4.70 -4.45 -36.76
N SER A 127 3.61 -3.73 -37.01
CA SER A 127 2.22 -4.05 -36.66
C SER A 127 1.84 -4.42 -35.22
N SER A 128 1.12 -3.51 -34.56
CA SER A 128 0.03 -3.91 -33.65
C SER A 128 -1.08 -2.87 -33.68
N LYS A 129 -2.21 -3.30 -34.26
CA LYS A 129 -3.50 -2.62 -34.39
C LYS A 129 -3.92 -1.88 -33.10
N PRO A 130 -4.72 -0.80 -33.20
CA PRO A 130 -5.48 -0.32 -32.05
C PRO A 130 -6.55 -1.37 -31.71
N GLU A 131 -6.30 -2.23 -30.71
CA GLU A 131 -7.33 -3.10 -30.18
C GLU A 131 -8.41 -2.26 -29.49
N ASN A 132 -9.57 -2.18 -30.14
CA ASN A 132 -10.81 -1.68 -29.55
C ASN A 132 -11.27 -2.63 -28.44
N HIS A 133 -10.67 -2.52 -27.25
CA HIS A 133 -11.14 -3.24 -26.06
C HIS A 133 -12.46 -2.62 -25.57
N PRO A 134 -13.49 -3.43 -25.24
CA PRO A 134 -14.76 -2.92 -24.76
C PRO A 134 -14.55 -2.13 -23.46
N LYS A 135 -15.10 -0.91 -23.39
CA LYS A 135 -14.92 0.05 -22.29
C LYS A 135 -15.08 -0.60 -20.89
N HIS A 136 -16.00 -1.56 -20.74
CA HIS A 136 -16.21 -2.29 -19.47
C HIS A 136 -15.00 -3.09 -18.98
N ARG A 137 -14.23 -3.73 -19.88
CA ARG A 137 -13.05 -4.54 -19.53
C ARG A 137 -11.92 -3.66 -18.97
N LEU A 138 -11.80 -2.43 -19.47
CA LEU A 138 -10.87 -1.43 -18.95
C LEU A 138 -11.27 -0.95 -17.55
N TRP A 139 -12.58 -0.87 -17.23
CA TRP A 139 -13.06 -0.44 -15.92
C TRP A 139 -12.78 -1.49 -14.83
N CYS A 140 -13.04 -2.77 -15.09
CA CYS A 140 -12.72 -3.84 -14.14
C CYS A 140 -11.22 -3.89 -13.84
N ASN A 141 -10.37 -3.78 -14.86
CA ASN A 141 -8.91 -3.78 -14.68
C ASN A 141 -8.43 -2.57 -13.86
N LYS A 142 -9.07 -1.41 -14.03
CA LYS A 142 -8.78 -0.20 -13.23
C LYS A 142 -9.18 -0.37 -11.75
N ILE A 143 -10.33 -0.98 -11.47
CA ILE A 143 -10.79 -1.29 -10.10
C ILE A 143 -9.87 -2.33 -9.44
N ILE A 144 -9.50 -3.39 -10.16
CA ILE A 144 -8.56 -4.40 -9.65
C ILE A 144 -7.21 -3.78 -9.31
N SER A 145 -6.70 -2.90 -10.18
CA SER A 145 -5.44 -2.17 -9.94
C SER A 145 -5.52 -1.25 -8.72
N PHE A 146 -6.68 -0.67 -8.45
CA PHE A 146 -6.93 0.15 -7.25
C PHE A 146 -6.87 -0.69 -5.97
N TYR A 147 -7.59 -1.82 -5.90
CA TYR A 147 -7.58 -2.70 -4.73
C TYR A 147 -6.23 -3.43 -4.52
N ARG A 148 -5.38 -3.48 -5.54
CA ARG A 148 -4.02 -4.00 -5.42
C ARG A 148 -3.07 -3.02 -4.74
N ALA A 149 -3.41 -1.73 -4.66
CA ALA A 149 -2.56 -0.73 -4.02
C ALA A 149 -2.42 -1.00 -2.50
N PRO A 150 -1.20 -0.90 -1.93
CA PRO A 150 -0.98 -1.22 -0.53
C PRO A 150 -1.71 -0.25 0.41
N ILE A 151 -1.87 1.03 0.03
CA ILE A 151 -2.65 2.01 0.79
C ILE A 151 -4.12 1.60 0.98
N VAL A 152 -4.75 1.00 -0.03
CA VAL A 152 -6.15 0.55 0.08
C VAL A 152 -6.26 -0.62 1.04
N ARG A 153 -5.29 -1.54 1.00
CA ARG A 153 -5.22 -2.65 1.96
C ARG A 153 -5.03 -2.14 3.39
N PHE A 154 -4.13 -1.18 3.59
CA PHE A 154 -3.92 -0.54 4.88
C PHE A 154 -5.23 0.04 5.46
N TYR A 155 -5.96 0.83 4.67
CA TYR A 155 -7.23 1.39 5.14
C TYR A 155 -8.30 0.33 5.36
N HIS A 156 -8.34 -0.72 4.55
CA HIS A 156 -9.26 -1.83 4.75
C HIS A 156 -9.06 -2.47 6.13
N TYR A 157 -7.82 -2.81 6.47
CA TYR A 157 -7.48 -3.37 7.79
C TYR A 157 -7.76 -2.39 8.93
N ALA A 158 -7.39 -1.12 8.76
CA ALA A 158 -7.64 -0.09 9.77
C ALA A 158 -9.14 0.09 10.06
N ILE A 159 -9.98 0.19 9.03
CA ILE A 159 -11.44 0.33 9.19
C ILE A 159 -12.02 -0.92 9.83
N PHE A 160 -11.63 -2.11 9.37
CA PHE A 160 -12.07 -3.38 9.96
C PHE A 160 -11.72 -3.45 11.45
N PHE A 161 -10.50 -3.06 11.82
CA PHE A 161 -10.05 -3.03 13.20
C PHE A 161 -10.85 -2.03 14.06
N ILE A 162 -11.11 -0.82 13.55
CA ILE A 162 -11.94 0.17 14.27
C ILE A 162 -13.38 -0.35 14.44
N LEU A 163 -13.98 -0.94 13.39
CA LEU A 163 -15.30 -1.56 13.48
C LEU A 163 -15.32 -2.70 14.50
N PHE A 164 -14.28 -3.53 14.51
CA PHE A 164 -14.10 -4.59 15.49
C PHE A 164 -14.05 -4.03 16.92
N LEU A 165 -13.28 -2.97 17.17
CA LEU A 165 -13.23 -2.31 18.48
C LEU A 165 -14.57 -1.71 18.89
N ILE A 166 -15.30 -1.11 17.96
CA ILE A 166 -16.64 -0.55 18.20
C ILE A 166 -17.64 -1.67 18.53
N LEU A 167 -17.55 -2.83 17.89
CA LEU A 167 -18.39 -4.00 18.21
C LEU A 167 -17.99 -4.65 19.53
N PHE A 168 -16.68 -4.72 19.81
CA PHE A 168 -16.14 -5.30 21.03
C PHE A 168 -16.42 -4.46 22.27
N SER A 169 -16.39 -3.13 22.16
CA SER A 169 -16.62 -2.20 23.27
C SER A 169 -17.95 -2.43 24.02
N PRO A 170 -19.14 -2.44 23.37
CA PRO A 170 -20.40 -2.75 24.05
C PRO A 170 -20.47 -4.20 24.52
N ILE A 171 -19.84 -5.16 23.83
CA ILE A 171 -19.78 -6.56 24.29
C ILE A 171 -19.04 -6.63 25.63
N MET A 172 -17.88 -5.99 25.75
CA MET A 172 -17.14 -5.92 27.00
C MET A 172 -17.90 -5.10 28.05
N LEU A 173 -18.49 -3.97 27.69
CA LEU A 173 -19.12 -3.07 28.66
C LEU A 173 -20.45 -3.61 29.22
N VAL A 174 -21.22 -4.34 28.41
CA VAL A 174 -22.53 -4.89 28.79
C VAL A 174 -22.44 -6.35 29.26
N ASN A 175 -21.53 -7.17 28.70
CA ASN A 175 -21.45 -8.61 29.04
C ASN A 175 -20.35 -8.97 30.04
N TYR A 176 -19.66 -8.01 30.68
CA TYR A 176 -18.80 -8.29 31.85
C TYR A 176 -19.58 -8.63 33.13
N PHE A 177 -20.88 -8.91 33.04
CA PHE A 177 -21.62 -9.51 34.13
C PHE A 177 -21.31 -11.01 34.20
N PRO A 178 -20.93 -11.51 35.39
CA PRO A 178 -20.09 -12.69 35.58
C PRO A 178 -20.71 -13.92 34.93
N LEU A 179 -19.84 -14.85 34.51
CA LEU A 179 -20.17 -16.23 34.17
C LEU A 179 -21.31 -16.73 35.07
N ASN A 180 -22.52 -16.77 34.50
CA ASN A 180 -23.68 -17.29 35.21
C ASN A 180 -23.54 -18.82 35.21
N ILE A 181 -22.93 -19.34 36.27
CA ILE A 181 -22.72 -20.78 36.50
C ILE A 181 -24.00 -21.47 37.00
N TYR A 182 -25.11 -20.76 37.21
CA TYR A 182 -26.41 -21.38 37.50
C TYR A 182 -27.33 -21.28 36.28
N GLY A 183 -27.84 -22.43 35.84
CA GLY A 183 -28.63 -22.65 34.63
C GLY A 183 -29.92 -21.83 34.57
N GLU A 184 -29.79 -20.56 34.22
CA GLU A 184 -30.89 -19.66 33.92
C GLU A 184 -30.77 -19.21 32.47
N SER A 185 -31.74 -19.63 31.66
CA SER A 185 -31.89 -19.22 30.25
C SER A 185 -31.87 -17.70 30.15
N ARG A 186 -30.71 -17.14 29.79
CA ARG A 186 -30.48 -15.71 29.55
C ARG A 186 -31.51 -15.20 28.54
N SER A 187 -32.61 -14.68 29.08
CA SER A 187 -33.67 -14.02 28.31
C SER A 187 -33.16 -12.62 27.99
N GLY A 188 -32.78 -12.42 26.73
CA GLY A 188 -32.40 -11.11 26.21
C GLY A 188 -33.51 -10.09 26.49
N HIS A 189 -33.17 -9.00 27.17
CA HIS A 189 -34.07 -7.85 27.25
C HIS A 189 -34.33 -7.35 25.83
N ALA A 190 -35.61 -7.40 25.41
CA ALA A 190 -36.19 -7.00 24.12
C ALA A 190 -36.42 -8.07 23.03
N GLY A 191 -36.41 -9.37 23.33
CA GLY A 191 -37.02 -10.38 22.44
C GLY A 191 -36.42 -10.52 21.02
N LEU A 192 -35.29 -9.87 20.74
CA LEU A 192 -34.47 -10.10 19.55
C LEU A 192 -33.51 -11.26 19.83
N PRO A 193 -33.32 -12.18 18.86
CA PRO A 193 -32.45 -13.35 19.06
C PRO A 193 -31.00 -12.90 19.27
N MET A 194 -30.39 -13.20 20.41
CA MET A 194 -28.94 -13.13 20.57
C MET A 194 -28.35 -14.48 20.16
N PRO A 195 -27.62 -14.56 19.02
CA PRO A 195 -26.16 -14.75 19.09
C PRO A 195 -25.36 -14.21 17.89
N THR A 196 -25.94 -13.38 17.00
CA THR A 196 -25.24 -12.99 15.76
C THR A 196 -23.99 -12.16 16.01
N PHE A 197 -23.99 -11.25 16.98
CA PHE A 197 -22.83 -10.40 17.28
C PHE A 197 -21.65 -11.17 17.90
N GLU A 198 -21.91 -12.11 18.80
CA GLU A 198 -20.88 -12.97 19.40
C GLU A 198 -20.27 -13.93 18.36
N ILE A 199 -21.11 -14.53 17.52
CA ILE A 199 -20.66 -15.34 16.37
C ILE A 199 -19.88 -14.48 15.38
N THR A 200 -20.36 -13.26 15.06
CA THR A 200 -19.64 -12.32 14.18
C THR A 200 -18.27 -11.99 14.77
N LEU A 201 -18.18 -11.75 16.08
CA LEU A 201 -16.93 -11.46 16.77
C LEU A 201 -15.97 -12.66 16.74
N HIS A 202 -16.47 -13.88 16.95
CA HIS A 202 -15.65 -15.10 16.83
C HIS A 202 -15.14 -15.31 15.40
N VAL A 203 -15.99 -15.09 14.39
CA VAL A 203 -15.59 -15.14 12.97
C VAL A 203 -14.56 -14.05 12.65
N CYS A 204 -14.71 -12.84 13.19
CA CYS A 204 -13.72 -11.76 13.04
C CYS A 204 -12.38 -12.10 13.69
N ILE A 205 -12.38 -12.65 14.90
CA ILE A 205 -11.16 -13.08 15.60
C ILE A 205 -10.49 -14.24 14.85
N TRP A 206 -11.25 -15.23 14.41
CA TRP A 206 -10.73 -16.32 13.59
C TRP A 206 -10.12 -15.81 12.28
N GLY A 207 -10.77 -14.83 11.64
CA GLY A 207 -10.24 -14.12 10.47
C GLY A 207 -8.90 -13.45 10.75
N LEU A 208 -8.77 -12.72 11.87
CA LEU A 208 -7.52 -12.09 12.30
C LEU A 208 -6.42 -13.11 12.57
N ILE A 209 -6.73 -14.21 13.28
CA ILE A 209 -5.77 -15.27 13.56
C ILE A 209 -5.26 -15.92 12.26
N CYS A 210 -6.16 -16.22 11.32
CA CYS A 210 -5.77 -16.72 10.00
C CYS A 210 -4.87 -15.72 9.24
N GLU A 211 -5.12 -14.43 9.41
CA GLU A 211 -4.36 -13.36 8.77
C GLU A 211 -2.95 -13.26 9.36
N GLU A 212 -2.81 -13.32 10.68
CA GLU A 212 -1.53 -13.37 11.39
C GLU A 212 -0.72 -14.62 11.01
N ILE A 213 -1.35 -15.80 10.96
CA ILE A 213 -0.68 -17.05 10.54
C ILE A 213 -0.16 -16.97 9.11
N ARG A 214 -0.84 -16.22 8.21
CA ARG A 214 -0.38 -16.02 6.84
C ARG A 214 0.82 -15.07 6.75
N GLN A 215 0.98 -14.16 7.72
CA GLN A 215 2.07 -13.17 7.73
C GLN A 215 3.38 -13.71 8.32
N VAL A 216 3.30 -14.73 9.18
CA VAL A 216 4.46 -15.48 9.74
C VAL A 216 5.09 -16.38 8.68
#